data_AF-A0A9P6QNQ5-F1
#
_entry.id   AF-A0A9P6QNQ5-F1
#
_cell.length_a   1.000
_cell.length_b   1.000
_cell.length_c   1.000
_cell.angle_alpha   90.00
_cell.angle_beta   90.00
_cell.angle_gamma   90.00
#
_symmetry.space_group_name_H-M   'P 1'
#
loop_
_entity.id
_entity.type
_entity.pdbx_description
1 polymer ?
#
loop_
_entity_poly.entity_id
_entity_poly.type
_entity_poly.pdbx_seq_one_letter_code
_entity_poly.pdbx_strand_id
1 'polypeptide(L)'
;PRGAPGRVDMLVSVPLRKQLFVLEWRSIQIDYIKIGSGSQLQRANVLADVRNATEVLDLKFRNDKLRAGQTIKEWILSGPKGGKECSPQQQLREYVHSPEIESWKKDGYSITPVLVVVIGSRHILLWNLDGDTLEESPRLSS
;
A
#
# COMPACT_ATOMS: atom_id res chain seq x y z
N PRO A 1 17.52 -12.96 -16.87
CA PRO A 1 16.74 -11.70 -16.83
C PRO A 1 17.52 -10.61 -16.08
N ARG A 2 18.04 -9.61 -16.81
CA ARG A 2 18.78 -8.48 -16.24
C ARG A 2 17.79 -7.40 -15.82
N GLY A 3 17.53 -7.32 -14.54
CA GLY A 3 16.82 -6.25 -13.87
C GLY A 3 17.26 -6.31 -12.42
N ALA A 4 17.56 -5.18 -11.79
CA ALA A 4 17.85 -5.15 -10.36
C ALA A 4 16.77 -5.95 -9.61
N PRO A 5 17.11 -6.69 -8.54
CA PRO A 5 16.09 -7.36 -7.73
C PRO A 5 15.02 -6.33 -7.39
N GLY A 6 13.76 -6.68 -7.65
CA GLY A 6 12.63 -5.81 -7.29
C GLY A 6 12.78 -5.36 -5.84
N ARG A 7 12.27 -4.19 -5.49
CA ARG A 7 12.37 -3.70 -4.12
C ARG A 7 11.06 -3.94 -3.39
N VAL A 8 11.15 -4.52 -2.21
CA VAL A 8 10.12 -4.44 -1.18
C VAL A 8 10.70 -3.76 0.06
N ASP A 9 9.85 -3.13 0.86
CA ASP A 9 10.32 -2.45 2.07
C ASP A 9 10.67 -3.41 3.22
N MET A 10 9.99 -4.55 3.37
CA MET A 10 10.26 -5.48 4.47
C MET A 10 9.87 -6.93 4.18
N LEU A 11 10.71 -7.87 4.65
CA LEU A 11 10.43 -9.30 4.72
C LEU A 11 10.40 -9.74 6.19
N VAL A 12 9.36 -10.47 6.59
CA VAL A 12 9.26 -11.05 7.94
C VAL A 12 9.01 -12.55 7.80
N SER A 13 9.99 -13.37 8.18
CA SER A 13 9.84 -14.82 8.19
C SER A 13 9.38 -15.32 9.57
N VAL A 14 8.50 -16.31 9.55
CA VAL A 14 8.08 -17.07 10.72
C VAL A 14 8.45 -18.53 10.46
N PRO A 15 9.72 -18.93 10.76
CA PRO A 15 10.25 -20.22 10.31
C PRO A 15 9.46 -21.43 10.82
N LEU A 16 8.99 -21.39 12.07
CA LEU A 16 8.21 -22.46 12.70
C LEU A 16 6.89 -22.75 11.96
N ARG A 17 6.35 -21.76 11.24
CA ARG A 17 5.11 -21.89 10.47
C ARG A 17 5.35 -21.98 8.97
N LYS A 18 6.61 -21.96 8.53
CA LYS A 18 6.97 -21.83 7.11
C LYS A 18 6.17 -20.71 6.44
N GLN A 19 6.12 -19.54 7.07
CA GLN A 19 5.40 -18.39 6.56
C GLN A 19 6.36 -17.22 6.33
N LEU A 20 6.21 -16.52 5.21
CA LEU A 20 6.94 -15.31 4.89
C LEU A 20 5.95 -14.19 4.58
N PHE A 21 6.01 -13.10 5.35
CA PHE A 21 5.31 -11.86 5.01
C PHE A 21 6.19 -11.00 4.12
N VAL A 22 5.61 -10.52 3.03
CA VAL A 22 6.24 -9.61 2.07
C VAL A 22 5.48 -8.29 2.18
N LEU A 23 6.08 -7.29 2.83
CA LEU A 23 5.39 -6.07 3.25
C LEU A 23 5.88 -4.87 2.45
N GLU A 24 5.03 -4.32 1.58
CA GLU A 24 5.29 -3.06 0.88
C GLU A 24 4.65 -1.89 1.62
N TRP A 25 5.41 -0.85 1.95
CA TRP A 25 4.94 0.25 2.78
C TRP A 25 4.72 1.52 1.97
N ARG A 26 3.59 2.18 2.20
CA ARG A 26 3.29 3.51 1.65
C ARG A 26 2.84 4.44 2.75
N SER A 27 3.47 5.61 2.81
CA SER A 27 3.08 6.67 3.72
C SER A 27 2.51 7.84 2.93
N ILE A 28 1.29 8.26 3.30
CA ILE A 28 0.61 9.42 2.75
C ILE A 28 0.49 10.46 3.86
N GLN A 29 1.30 11.51 3.78
CA GLN A 29 1.21 12.61 4.72
C GLN A 29 -0.13 13.32 4.55
N ILE A 30 -0.71 13.75 5.68
CA ILE A 30 -2.02 14.40 5.67
C ILE A 30 -2.05 15.63 4.78
N ASP A 31 -0.95 16.36 4.61
CA ASP A 31 -0.90 17.58 3.81
C ASP A 31 -1.19 17.37 2.32
N TYR A 32 -0.97 16.16 1.82
CA TYR A 32 -1.31 15.75 0.48
C TYR A 32 -2.73 15.20 0.34
N ILE A 33 -3.54 15.17 1.39
CA ILE A 33 -4.90 14.63 1.35
C ILE A 33 -5.92 15.77 1.35
N LYS A 34 -6.87 15.73 0.43
CA LYS A 34 -8.03 16.62 0.39
C LYS A 34 -9.03 16.21 1.46
N ILE A 35 -8.79 16.65 2.69
CA ILE A 35 -9.66 16.41 3.85
C ILE A 35 -9.71 17.62 4.76
N GLY A 36 -10.93 17.98 5.18
CA GLY A 36 -11.23 19.11 6.05
C GLY A 36 -10.69 20.46 5.56
N SER A 37 -10.79 21.45 6.42
CA SER A 37 -10.13 22.77 6.30
C SER A 37 -9.39 23.10 7.60
N GLY A 38 -8.54 24.12 7.56
CA GLY A 38 -7.81 24.57 8.75
C GLY A 38 -6.45 23.87 8.96
N SER A 39 -6.01 23.85 10.22
CA SER A 39 -4.69 23.37 10.62
C SER A 39 -4.50 21.87 10.39
N GLN A 40 -3.25 21.41 10.42
CA GLN A 40 -2.92 19.99 10.29
C GLN A 40 -3.62 19.14 11.37
N LEU A 41 -3.70 19.64 12.60
CA LEU A 41 -4.38 18.98 13.72
C LEU A 41 -5.90 18.87 13.49
N GLN A 42 -6.55 19.94 13.04
CA GLN A 42 -7.98 19.93 12.73
C GLN A 42 -8.31 18.91 11.65
N ARG A 43 -7.50 18.88 10.58
CA ARG A 43 -7.66 17.91 9.50
C ARG A 43 -7.38 16.48 9.94
N ALA A 44 -6.42 16.27 10.84
CA ALA A 44 -6.14 14.96 11.42
C ALA A 44 -7.31 14.46 12.29
N ASN A 45 -8.02 15.34 12.98
CA ASN A 45 -9.22 14.97 13.72
C ASN A 45 -10.36 14.58 12.77
N VAL A 46 -10.57 15.33 11.68
CA VAL A 46 -11.55 14.93 10.64
C VAL A 46 -11.17 13.57 10.03
N LEU A 47 -9.88 13.32 9.79
CA LEU A 47 -9.42 12.03 9.31
C LEU A 47 -9.72 10.91 10.31
N ALA A 48 -9.52 11.14 11.60
CA ALA A 48 -9.79 10.15 12.65
C ALA A 48 -11.28 9.74 12.74
N ASP A 49 -12.19 10.59 12.27
CA ASP A 49 -13.63 10.28 12.25
C ASP A 49 -14.05 9.38 11.07
N VAL A 50 -13.18 9.17 10.08
CA VAL A 50 -13.42 8.24 8.97
C VAL A 50 -13.37 6.80 9.49
N ARG A 51 -14.45 6.04 9.34
CA ARG A 51 -14.64 4.76 10.05
C ARG A 51 -14.38 3.50 9.22
N ASN A 52 -14.34 3.61 7.90
CA ASN A 52 -14.15 2.46 7.03
C ASN A 52 -13.10 2.70 5.95
N ALA A 53 -12.54 1.58 5.46
CA ALA A 53 -11.48 1.59 4.48
C ALA A 53 -11.90 2.25 3.15
N THR A 54 -13.15 2.07 2.72
CA THR A 54 -13.67 2.63 1.46
C THR A 54 -13.63 4.15 1.48
N GLU A 55 -14.14 4.78 2.55
CA GLU A 55 -14.10 6.23 2.71
C GLU A 55 -12.68 6.77 2.70
N VAL A 56 -11.75 6.07 3.37
CA VAL A 56 -10.32 6.41 3.35
C VAL A 56 -9.75 6.31 1.94
N LEU A 57 -10.07 5.24 1.21
CA LEU A 57 -9.60 4.98 -0.15
C LEU A 57 -10.13 5.99 -1.17
N ASP A 58 -11.33 6.54 -0.93
CA ASP A 58 -11.97 7.55 -1.78
C ASP A 58 -11.46 8.98 -1.55
N LEU A 59 -10.67 9.21 -0.49
CA LEU A 59 -9.99 10.48 -0.28
C LEU A 59 -9.09 10.80 -1.47
N LYS A 60 -9.11 12.07 -1.89
CA LYS A 60 -8.31 12.54 -3.03
C LYS A 60 -7.01 13.17 -2.59
N PHE A 61 -5.98 13.07 -3.42
CA PHE A 61 -4.77 13.86 -3.21
C PHE A 61 -5.00 15.34 -3.56
N ARG A 62 -4.37 16.23 -2.79
CA ARG A 62 -4.27 17.68 -3.04
C ARG A 62 -2.80 18.08 -3.09
N ASN A 63 -2.49 19.09 -3.89
CA ASN A 63 -1.16 19.73 -3.93
C ASN A 63 0.02 18.75 -4.13
N ASP A 64 -0.25 17.62 -4.78
CA ASP A 64 0.74 16.61 -5.12
C ASP A 64 0.95 16.59 -6.63
N LYS A 65 2.17 16.86 -7.10
CA LYS A 65 2.44 17.04 -8.53
C LYS A 65 2.09 15.82 -9.38
N LEU A 66 2.16 14.61 -8.81
CA LEU A 66 1.98 13.35 -9.55
C LEU A 66 0.60 12.73 -9.30
N ARG A 67 -0.02 13.04 -8.16
CA ARG A 67 -1.24 12.35 -7.68
C ARG A 67 -2.45 13.26 -7.57
N ALA A 68 -2.31 14.59 -7.68
CA ALA A 68 -3.40 15.53 -7.43
C ALA A 68 -4.68 15.18 -8.18
N GLY A 69 -5.80 15.17 -7.45
CA GLY A 69 -7.12 14.84 -7.98
C GLY A 69 -7.41 13.34 -8.14
N GLN A 70 -6.41 12.45 -8.05
CA GLN A 70 -6.63 11.01 -7.92
C GLN A 70 -7.14 10.66 -6.52
N THR A 71 -7.95 9.61 -6.41
CA THR A 71 -8.21 8.98 -5.11
C THR A 71 -7.01 8.15 -4.65
N ILE A 72 -6.93 7.85 -3.34
CA ILE A 72 -5.92 6.93 -2.81
C ILE A 72 -6.04 5.57 -3.50
N LYS A 73 -7.26 5.07 -3.73
CA LYS A 73 -7.52 3.83 -4.47
C LYS A 73 -6.94 3.86 -5.89
N GLU A 74 -7.24 4.91 -6.66
CA GLU A 74 -6.75 5.06 -8.03
C GLU A 74 -5.22 5.02 -8.09
N TRP A 75 -4.55 5.73 -7.17
CA TRP A 75 -3.10 5.72 -7.11
C TRP A 75 -2.53 4.36 -6.72
N ILE A 76 -3.12 3.64 -5.75
CA ILE A 76 -2.68 2.31 -5.35
C ILE A 76 -2.77 1.30 -6.50
N LEU A 77 -3.89 1.33 -7.24
CA LEU A 77 -4.17 0.35 -8.29
C LEU A 77 -3.46 0.69 -9.60
N SER A 78 -3.43 1.97 -9.99
CA SER A 78 -3.01 2.41 -11.33
C SER A 78 -1.78 3.31 -11.34
N GLY A 79 -1.28 3.73 -10.18
CA GLY A 79 -0.11 4.59 -10.09
C GLY A 79 -0.43 6.07 -10.36
N PRO A 80 0.59 6.94 -10.39
CA PRO A 80 0.40 8.38 -10.61
C PRO A 80 -0.08 8.71 -12.03
N LYS A 81 -1.02 9.66 -12.16
CA LYS A 81 -1.51 10.13 -13.47
C LYS A 81 -0.36 10.76 -14.28
N GLY A 82 -0.08 10.19 -15.45
CA GLY A 82 0.93 10.72 -16.39
C GLY A 82 2.39 10.37 -16.07
N GLY A 83 2.63 9.49 -15.09
CA GLY A 83 3.97 8.98 -14.77
C GLY A 83 4.32 7.67 -15.47
N LYS A 84 5.62 7.33 -15.50
CA LYS A 84 6.12 5.98 -15.82
C LYS A 84 6.28 5.11 -14.57
N GLU A 85 5.92 5.63 -13.40
CA GLU A 85 6.06 4.95 -12.13
C GLU A 85 5.01 3.84 -12.00
N CYS A 86 5.43 2.69 -11.51
CA CYS A 86 4.53 1.56 -11.24
C CYS A 86 3.58 1.88 -10.09
N SER A 87 2.41 1.27 -10.10
CA SER A 87 1.48 1.36 -8.98
C SER A 87 2.02 0.58 -7.76
N PRO A 88 1.65 0.97 -6.52
CA PRO A 88 1.96 0.18 -5.34
C PRO A 88 1.53 -1.30 -5.46
N GLN A 89 0.37 -1.58 -6.05
CA GLN A 89 -0.04 -2.97 -6.33
C GLN A 89 0.92 -3.66 -7.31
N GLN A 90 1.27 -2.98 -8.41
CA GLN A 90 2.14 -3.54 -9.43
C GLN A 90 3.52 -3.87 -8.84
N GLN A 91 4.10 -2.97 -8.04
CA GLN A 91 5.39 -3.20 -7.42
C GLN A 91 5.38 -4.41 -6.48
N LEU A 92 4.38 -4.51 -5.60
CA LEU A 92 4.25 -5.66 -4.69
C LEU A 92 4.10 -6.96 -5.47
N ARG A 93 3.21 -6.98 -6.48
CA ARG A 93 3.00 -8.14 -7.36
C ARG A 93 4.30 -8.57 -8.06
N GLU A 94 5.01 -7.63 -8.68
CA GLU A 94 6.26 -7.93 -9.39
C GLU A 94 7.32 -8.50 -8.45
N TYR A 95 7.39 -8.02 -7.21
CA TYR A 95 8.32 -8.54 -6.22
C TYR A 95 7.95 -9.94 -5.73
N VAL A 96 6.66 -10.25 -5.56
CA VAL A 96 6.16 -11.60 -5.19
C VAL A 96 6.49 -12.67 -6.24
N HIS A 97 6.70 -12.26 -7.50
CA HIS A 97 7.14 -13.12 -8.59
C HIS A 97 8.65 -13.05 -8.85
N SER A 98 9.41 -12.40 -7.97
CA SER A 98 10.86 -12.31 -8.10
C SER A 98 11.54 -13.67 -7.83
N PRO A 99 12.74 -13.91 -8.41
CA PRO A 99 13.50 -15.14 -8.15
C PRO A 99 13.79 -15.38 -6.66
N GLU A 100 13.91 -14.31 -5.86
CA GLU A 100 14.10 -14.39 -4.42
C GLU A 100 12.89 -15.06 -3.75
N ILE A 101 11.69 -14.54 -3.99
CA ILE A 101 10.45 -15.09 -3.42
C ILE A 101 10.15 -16.50 -3.96
N GLU A 102 10.48 -16.77 -5.21
CA GLU A 102 10.40 -18.12 -5.78
C GLU A 102 11.31 -19.13 -5.06
N SER A 103 12.46 -18.70 -4.53
CA SER A 103 13.31 -19.57 -3.71
C SER A 103 12.62 -19.94 -2.39
N TRP A 104 12.01 -18.96 -1.71
CA TRP A 104 11.26 -19.22 -0.47
C TRP A 104 10.09 -20.19 -0.69
N LYS A 105 9.36 -20.03 -1.80
CA LYS A 105 8.28 -20.97 -2.19
C LYS A 105 8.82 -22.39 -2.36
N LYS A 106 9.99 -22.56 -3.02
CA LYS A 106 10.65 -23.87 -3.18
C LYS A 106 11.08 -24.48 -1.84
N ASP A 107 11.45 -23.65 -0.87
CA ASP A 107 11.79 -24.07 0.50
C ASP A 107 10.56 -24.38 1.38
N GLY A 108 9.37 -24.39 0.77
CA GLY A 108 8.11 -24.76 1.37
C GLY A 108 7.43 -23.63 2.15
N TYR A 109 7.83 -22.37 1.95
CA TYR A 109 7.19 -21.23 2.61
C TYR A 109 5.89 -20.83 1.91
N SER A 110 4.84 -20.61 2.70
CA SER A 110 3.67 -19.86 2.30
C SER A 110 3.99 -18.36 2.30
N ILE A 111 3.69 -17.69 1.19
CA ILE A 111 3.98 -16.27 1.01
C ILE A 111 2.72 -15.46 1.26
N THR A 112 2.80 -14.49 2.17
CA THR A 112 1.71 -13.57 2.51
C THR A 112 2.12 -12.15 2.13
N PRO A 113 1.84 -11.72 0.89
CA PRO A 113 2.09 -10.35 0.45
C PRO A 113 1.04 -9.38 0.99
N VAL A 114 1.50 -8.27 1.58
CA VAL A 114 0.65 -7.24 2.16
C VAL A 114 1.15 -5.86 1.77
N LEU A 115 0.27 -5.05 1.19
CA LEU A 115 0.47 -3.62 1.05
C LEU A 115 0.00 -2.93 2.34
N VAL A 116 0.89 -2.18 2.97
CA VAL A 116 0.64 -1.41 4.19
C VAL A 116 0.60 0.08 3.85
N VAL A 117 -0.55 0.72 4.01
CA VAL A 117 -0.72 2.14 3.70
C VAL A 117 -1.04 2.94 4.95
N VAL A 118 -0.11 3.79 5.38
CA VAL A 118 -0.25 4.69 6.52
C VAL A 118 -0.72 6.06 6.03
N ILE A 119 -1.79 6.57 6.61
CA ILE A 119 -2.50 7.75 6.11
C ILE A 119 -2.63 8.77 7.24
N GLY A 120 -1.95 9.91 7.07
CA GLY A 120 -2.04 11.09 7.94
C GLY A 120 -1.81 10.83 9.43
N SER A 121 -1.05 9.78 9.76
CA SER A 121 -0.84 9.20 11.11
C SER A 121 -2.07 8.70 11.86
N ARG A 122 -3.22 8.55 11.20
CA ARG A 122 -4.48 8.13 11.84
C ARG A 122 -5.00 6.77 11.40
N HIS A 123 -4.72 6.39 10.15
CA HIS A 123 -5.23 5.14 9.59
C HIS A 123 -4.10 4.31 9.02
N ILE A 124 -4.15 3.00 9.27
CA ILE A 124 -3.29 2.03 8.62
C ILE A 124 -4.18 1.04 7.87
N LEU A 125 -4.03 0.99 6.54
CA LEU A 125 -4.67 -0.02 5.70
C LEU A 125 -3.73 -1.20 5.52
N LEU A 126 -4.21 -2.40 5.82
CA LEU A 126 -3.55 -3.66 5.52
C LEU A 126 -4.30 -4.34 4.37
N TRP A 127 -3.65 -4.42 3.21
CA TRP A 127 -4.27 -4.93 1.99
C TRP A 127 -3.49 -6.13 1.46
N ASN A 128 -4.04 -7.34 1.60
CA ASN A 128 -3.35 -8.51 1.08
C ASN A 128 -3.46 -8.54 -0.44
N LEU A 129 -2.42 -9.08 -1.08
CA LEU A 129 -2.46 -9.46 -2.49
C LEU A 129 -2.90 -10.93 -2.57
N ASP A 130 -4.04 -11.18 -3.21
CA ASP A 130 -4.53 -12.52 -3.53
C ASP A 130 -4.29 -12.81 -5.03
N GLY A 131 -3.37 -13.72 -5.30
CA GLY A 131 -2.81 -13.91 -6.63
C GLY A 131 -2.09 -12.64 -7.13
N ASP A 132 -2.63 -12.04 -8.19
CA ASP A 132 -2.06 -10.85 -8.85
C ASP A 132 -2.80 -9.54 -8.52
N THR A 133 -3.83 -9.61 -7.69
CA THR A 133 -4.71 -8.49 -7.39
C THR A 133 -4.85 -8.30 -5.89
N LEU A 134 -5.00 -7.05 -5.46
CA LEU A 134 -5.36 -6.79 -4.07
C LEU A 134 -6.78 -7.32 -3.81
N GLU A 135 -7.04 -7.80 -2.58
CA GLU A 135 -8.38 -8.21 -2.14
C GLU A 135 -9.42 -7.08 -2.40
N GLU A 136 -10.72 -7.38 -2.37
CA GLU A 136 -11.75 -6.38 -2.68
C GLU A 136 -11.68 -5.13 -1.78
N SER A 137 -11.31 -5.31 -0.51
CA SER A 137 -11.19 -4.22 0.46
C SER A 137 -10.06 -4.48 1.47
N PRO A 138 -9.26 -3.44 1.82
CA PRO A 138 -8.28 -3.58 2.87
C PRO A 138 -8.93 -3.62 4.25
N ARG A 139 -8.19 -4.20 5.19
CA ARG A 139 -8.50 -4.09 6.63
C ARG A 139 -8.01 -2.74 7.13
N LEU A 140 -8.91 -1.99 7.76
CA LEU A 140 -8.57 -0.75 8.45
C LEU A 140 -8.13 -1.08 9.88
N SER A 141 -6.91 -0.69 10.24
CA SER A 141 -6.43 -0.67 11.62
C SER A 141 -6.47 0.77 12.12
N SER A 142 -7.24 0.99 13.20
CA SER A 142 -7.37 2.26 13.93
C SER A 142 -6.60 2.22 15.24
#